data_AF-A0A7W5DLJ8-F1
#
_entry.id   AF-A0A7W5DLJ8-F1
#
_cell.length_a   1.000
_cell.length_b   1.000
_cell.length_c   1.000
_cell.angle_alpha   90.00
_cell.angle_beta   90.00
_cell.angle_gamma   90.00
#
_symmetry.space_group_name_H-M   'P 1'
#
loop_
_entity.id
_entity.type
_entity.pdbx_description
1 polymer ?
#
loop_
_entity_poly.entity_id
_entity_poly.type
_entity_poly.pdbx_seq_one_letter_code
_entity_poly.pdbx_strand_id
1 'polypeptide(L)' 'EQGIAAPGDHVILTRGDHMNAHGGTNTLKILVVPEA' A
#
# COMPACT_ATOMS: atom_id res chain seq x y z
N GLU A 1 -1.02 -9.31 -9.81
CA GLU A 1 -1.67 -9.78 -11.05
C GLU A 1 -3.15 -10.12 -10.83
N GLN A 2 -3.98 -9.10 -10.59
CA GLN A 2 -5.45 -9.25 -10.46
C GLN A 2 -6.20 -8.22 -11.34
N GLY A 3 -5.47 -7.40 -12.12
CA GLY A 3 -6.05 -6.39 -13.02
C GLY A 3 -6.69 -5.17 -12.36
N ILE A 4 -6.50 -4.96 -11.05
CA ILE A 4 -7.16 -3.88 -10.30
C ILE A 4 -6.44 -2.54 -10.46
N ALA A 5 -5.11 -2.55 -10.58
CA ALA A 5 -4.28 -1.36 -10.77
C ALA A 5 -3.19 -1.64 -11.82
N ALA A 6 -2.85 -0.62 -12.60
CA ALA A 6 -1.86 -0.64 -13.67
C ALA A 6 -0.59 0.14 -13.26
N PRO A 7 0.56 -0.11 -13.89
CA PRO A 7 1.76 0.71 -13.69
C PRO A 7 1.48 2.20 -13.89
N GLY A 8 2.00 3.04 -13.00
CA GLY A 8 1.76 4.48 -12.98
C GLY A 8 0.54 4.93 -12.16
N ASP A 9 -0.37 4.01 -11.80
CA ASP A 9 -1.51 4.36 -10.95
C ASP A 9 -1.04 4.78 -9.55
N HIS A 10 -1.75 5.74 -8.96
CA HIS A 10 -1.55 6.11 -7.57
C HIS A 10 -2.45 5.27 -6.66
N VAL A 11 -1.87 4.73 -5.59
CA VAL A 11 -2.59 3.93 -4.60
C VAL A 11 -2.34 4.43 -3.19
N ILE A 12 -3.32 4.25 -2.31
CA ILE A 12 -3.21 4.54 -0.88
C ILE A 12 -2.92 3.23 -0.15
N LEU A 13 -1.86 3.22 0.66
CA LEU A 13 -1.52 2.12 1.55
C LEU A 13 -1.67 2.58 3.01
N THR A 14 -2.52 1.89 3.76
CA THR A 14 -2.59 2.01 5.23
C THR A 14 -1.95 0.79 5.88
N ARG A 15 -1.09 1.00 6.87
CA ARG A 15 -0.35 -0.08 7.56
C ARG A 15 0.10 0.36 8.95
N GLY A 16 0.52 -0.60 9.78
CA GLY A 16 1.37 -0.35 10.93
C GLY A 16 2.86 -0.35 10.58
N ASP A 17 3.65 0.52 11.20
CA ASP A 17 5.12 0.49 11.06
C ASP A 17 5.71 -0.79 11.65
N HIS A 18 5.09 -1.30 12.72
CA HIS A 18 5.39 -2.60 13.30
C HIS A 18 4.36 -3.64 12.87
N MET A 19 4.82 -4.65 12.12
CA MET A 19 3.99 -5.80 11.76
C MET A 19 4.05 -6.83 12.88
N ASN A 20 2.89 -7.40 13.25
CA ASN A 20 2.65 -8.36 14.34
C ASN A 20 2.00 -7.79 15.62
N ALA A 21 1.38 -6.61 15.54
CA ALA A 21 0.45 -6.13 16.55
C ALA A 21 -0.94 -5.89 15.94
N HIS A 22 -1.99 -6.44 16.55
CA HIS A 22 -3.36 -6.08 16.21
C HIS A 22 -3.66 -4.64 16.67
N GLY A 23 -4.42 -3.89 15.87
CA GLY A 23 -4.72 -2.48 16.14
C GLY A 23 -3.57 -1.50 15.87
N GLY A 24 -2.49 -1.94 15.23
CA GLY A 24 -1.29 -1.13 14.98
C GLY A 24 -1.32 -0.22 13.76
N THR A 25 -2.47 -0.01 13.10
CA THR A 25 -2.54 0.85 11.91
C THR A 25 -2.24 2.30 12.30
N ASN A 26 -1.10 2.84 11.86
CA ASN A 26 -0.63 4.17 12.25
C ASN A 26 -0.04 4.99 11.10
N THR A 27 0.10 4.41 9.90
CA THR A 27 0.77 5.04 8.77
C THR A 27 -0.08 4.96 7.50
N LEU A 28 -0.07 6.06 6.73
CA LEU A 28 -0.62 6.15 5.39
C LEU A 28 0.48 6.56 4.40
N LYS A 29 0.53 5.91 3.24
CA LYS A 29 1.41 6.30 2.14
C LYS A 29 0.63 6.38 0.84
N ILE A 30 0.96 7.38 0.03
CA ILE A 30 0.57 7.43 -1.38
C ILE A 30 1.75 6.88 -2.17
N LEU A 31 1.50 5.83 -2.96
CA LEU A 31 2.50 5.12 -3.74
C LEU A 31 2.12 5.12 -5.20
N VAL A 32 3.10 4.92 -6.07
CA VAL A 32 2.89 4.68 -7.50
C VAL A 32 3.12 3.19 -7.76
N VAL A 33 2.24 2.57 -8.54
CA VAL A 33 2.43 1.18 -8.97
C VAL A 33 3.64 1.13 -9.91
N PRO A 34 4.67 0.32 -9.59
CA PRO A 34 5.88 0.27 -10.39
C PRO A 34 5.65 -0.40 -11.75
N GLU A 35 6.52 -0.11 -12.71
CA GLU A 35 6.65 -0.93 -13.92
C GLU A 35 7.21 -2.32 -13.58
N ALA A 36 6.94 -3.29 -14.45
CA ALA A 36 7.33 -4.70 -14.26
C ALA A 36 8.82 -4.93 -14.53
#